data_AF-A0A017HKV4-F1
#
_entry.id   AF-A0A017HKV4-F1
#
_cell.length_a   1.000
_cell.length_b   1.000
_cell.length_c   1.000
_cell.angle_alpha   90.00
_cell.angle_beta   90.00
_cell.angle_gamma   90.00
#
_symmetry.space_group_name_H-M   'P 1'
#
loop_
_entity.id
_entity.type
_entity.pdbx_description
1 polymer ?
#
loop_
_entity_poly.entity_id
_entity_poly.type
_entity_poly.pdbx_seq_one_letter_code
_entity_poly.pdbx_strand_id
1 'polypeptide(L)'
;MVVDYAKKIGFDGTILIEPKPQEPSKHQYDYDVGTIYGFLKDFGLEGQVKLNIEQGHAILAGHSFEHELALAGSLGLLGSIDMNRNDYQSGWDTDQFPNSVPETALAYYEVLKAGGFTTGGTNFDSKVRRQSLDPEDLILAHVGGMDVCAAGLKAAARMLEDGKLEAARSERYAGWDKAQDLLGSDLATLAARVESEGIEPQPRSGRQERLENLVNRYL
;
A
#
# COMPACT_ATOMS: atom_id res chain seq x y z
N MET A 1 2.74 23.31 14.35
CA MET A 1 3.95 24.13 14.08
C MET A 1 4.38 24.07 12.61
N VAL A 2 4.93 22.95 12.11
CA VAL A 2 5.40 22.86 10.71
C VAL A 2 4.27 23.12 9.72
N VAL A 3 3.13 22.45 9.89
CA VAL A 3 1.92 22.67 9.08
C VAL A 3 1.48 24.14 9.10
N ASP A 4 1.45 24.78 10.27
CA ASP A 4 1.02 26.18 10.40
C ASP A 4 1.99 27.14 9.71
N TYR A 5 3.29 26.85 9.83
CA TYR A 5 4.32 27.66 9.20
C TYR A 5 4.32 27.50 7.68
N ALA A 6 4.13 26.28 7.16
CA ALA A 6 3.95 26.00 5.74
C ALA A 6 2.79 26.84 5.16
N LYS A 7 1.64 26.86 5.86
CA LYS A 7 0.50 27.72 5.49
C LYS A 7 0.85 29.21 5.55
N LYS A 8 1.55 29.64 6.60
CA LYS A 8 1.96 31.04 6.79
C LYS A 8 2.83 31.57 5.64
N ILE A 9 3.72 30.75 5.10
CA ILE A 9 4.62 31.15 4.01
C ILE A 9 4.05 30.85 2.61
N GLY A 10 2.86 30.26 2.52
CA GLY A 10 2.23 29.90 1.25
C GLY A 10 2.86 28.69 0.56
N PHE A 11 3.43 27.74 1.33
CA PHE A 11 3.83 26.45 0.77
C PHE A 11 2.58 25.62 0.44
N ASP A 12 2.44 25.25 -0.82
CA ASP A 12 1.30 24.53 -1.39
C ASP A 12 1.55 23.03 -1.59
N GLY A 13 2.77 22.56 -1.31
CA GLY A 13 3.11 21.15 -1.38
C GLY A 13 2.51 20.32 -0.23
N THR A 14 2.43 19.01 -0.46
CA THR A 14 1.97 18.05 0.54
C THR A 14 3.10 17.73 1.52
N ILE A 15 2.81 17.79 2.83
CA ILE A 15 3.74 17.32 3.87
C ILE A 15 3.62 15.80 3.96
N LEU A 16 4.75 15.11 3.84
CA LEU A 16 4.83 13.65 3.90
C LEU A 16 5.58 13.19 5.16
N ILE A 17 5.07 12.14 5.81
CA ILE A 17 5.81 11.33 6.78
C ILE A 17 6.13 9.99 6.10
N GLU A 18 7.33 9.49 6.33
CA GLU A 18 7.79 8.23 5.76
C GLU A 18 7.91 7.17 6.86
N PRO A 19 7.08 6.11 6.83
CA PRO A 19 7.15 5.05 7.81
C PRO A 19 8.45 4.26 7.69
N LYS A 20 9.04 3.92 8.84
CA LYS A 20 10.15 2.97 8.97
C LYS A 20 10.11 2.36 10.37
N PRO A 21 10.25 1.03 10.54
CA PRO A 21 10.08 0.38 11.84
C PRO A 21 11.28 0.56 12.79
N GLN A 22 12.48 0.68 12.25
CA GLN A 22 13.76 0.68 12.96
C GLN A 22 14.90 1.16 12.04
N GLU A 23 16.13 1.19 12.57
CA GLU A 23 17.37 1.59 11.88
C GLU A 23 17.44 3.08 11.52
N PRO A 24 18.30 3.89 12.18
CA PRO A 24 19.32 3.49 13.17
C PRO A 24 18.77 3.23 14.57
N SER A 25 17.50 3.55 14.82
CA SER A 25 16.85 3.33 16.12
C SER A 25 16.51 1.85 16.34
N LYS A 26 16.35 1.45 17.61
CA LYS A 26 15.86 0.10 17.97
C LYS A 26 14.36 -0.09 17.68
N HIS A 27 13.65 1.02 17.58
CA HIS A 27 12.23 1.15 17.33
C HIS A 27 11.99 2.62 16.99
N GLN A 28 11.51 2.86 15.78
CA GLN A 28 11.15 4.18 15.30
C GLN A 28 9.64 4.37 15.51
N TYR A 29 9.23 5.56 15.93
CA TYR A 29 7.85 5.84 16.30
C TYR A 29 6.90 5.77 15.10
N ASP A 30 7.36 6.26 13.96
CA ASP A 30 6.65 6.20 12.69
C ASP A 30 6.79 4.81 12.06
N TYR A 31 6.31 3.78 12.78
CA TYR A 31 6.65 2.37 12.54
C TYR A 31 6.13 1.83 11.21
N ASP A 32 4.85 2.07 10.94
CA ASP A 32 4.10 1.68 9.74
C ASP A 32 2.93 2.65 9.51
N VAL A 33 2.21 2.50 8.39
CA VAL A 33 1.05 3.34 8.01
C VAL A 33 -0.01 3.37 9.12
N GLY A 34 -0.32 2.21 9.72
CA GLY A 34 -1.35 2.10 10.76
C GLY A 34 -0.99 2.89 12.02
N THR A 35 0.26 2.79 12.44
CA THR A 35 0.82 3.51 13.60
C THR A 35 0.78 5.01 13.37
N ILE A 36 1.24 5.47 12.20
CA ILE A 36 1.24 6.90 11.87
C ILE A 36 -0.19 7.42 11.75
N TYR A 37 -1.12 6.67 11.16
CA TYR A 37 -2.52 7.08 11.11
C TYR A 37 -3.11 7.30 12.51
N GLY A 38 -2.85 6.40 13.45
CA GLY A 38 -3.26 6.56 14.84
C GLY A 38 -2.69 7.84 15.46
N PHE A 39 -1.39 8.09 15.29
CA PHE A 39 -0.74 9.33 15.72
C PHE A 39 -1.39 10.57 15.08
N LEU A 40 -1.54 10.59 13.75
CA LEU A 40 -2.14 11.72 13.05
C LEU A 40 -3.56 11.99 13.54
N LYS A 41 -4.36 10.95 13.84
CA LYS A 41 -5.70 11.09 14.39
C LYS A 41 -5.72 11.69 15.79
N ASP A 42 -4.88 11.20 16.68
CA ASP A 42 -4.81 11.70 18.06
C ASP A 42 -4.42 13.19 18.13
N PHE A 43 -3.68 13.68 17.14
CA PHE A 43 -3.23 15.07 17.06
C PHE A 43 -3.98 15.92 16.02
N GLY A 44 -5.00 15.38 15.34
CA GLY A 44 -5.83 16.11 14.36
C GLY A 44 -5.09 16.55 13.09
N LEU A 45 -4.15 15.73 12.62
CA LEU A 45 -3.26 15.99 11.48
C LEU A 45 -3.56 15.15 10.23
N GLU A 46 -4.53 14.23 10.27
CA GLU A 46 -4.83 13.27 9.20
C GLU A 46 -5.28 13.93 7.88
N GLY A 47 -5.79 15.16 7.95
CA GLY A 47 -6.18 15.96 6.79
C GLY A 47 -5.07 16.89 6.26
N GLN A 48 -3.92 16.94 6.93
CA GLN A 48 -2.82 17.89 6.66
C GLN A 48 -1.53 17.19 6.21
N VAL A 49 -1.38 15.91 6.56
CA VAL A 49 -0.18 15.12 6.32
C VAL A 49 -0.58 13.85 5.55
N LYS A 50 0.22 13.49 4.55
CA LYS A 50 0.11 12.23 3.80
C LYS A 50 1.36 11.39 4.06
N LEU A 51 1.43 10.20 3.47
CA LEU A 51 2.55 9.29 3.64
C LEU A 51 3.37 9.14 2.36
N ASN A 52 4.69 9.08 2.54
CA ASN A 52 5.63 8.55 1.56
C ASN A 52 5.91 7.09 1.95
N ILE A 53 5.60 6.11 1.11
CA ILE A 53 5.71 4.70 1.50
C ILE A 53 6.82 4.05 0.72
N GLU A 54 7.78 3.47 1.44
CA GLU A 54 8.92 2.79 0.85
C GLU A 54 8.73 1.26 0.91
N GLN A 55 9.06 0.57 -0.19
CA GLN A 55 9.03 -0.90 -0.26
C GLN A 55 9.91 -1.53 0.82
N GLY A 56 11.17 -1.10 0.90
CA GLY A 56 12.15 -1.63 1.84
C GLY A 56 11.71 -1.53 3.30
N HIS A 57 11.18 -0.36 3.68
CA HIS A 57 10.65 -0.11 5.02
C HIS A 57 9.42 -0.97 5.35
N ALA A 58 8.49 -1.14 4.40
CA ALA A 58 7.32 -2.00 4.59
C ALA A 58 7.73 -3.45 4.90
N ILE A 59 8.68 -4.00 4.12
CA ILE A 59 9.20 -5.36 4.34
C ILE A 59 9.91 -5.47 5.70
N LEU A 60 10.71 -4.48 6.09
CA LEU A 60 11.37 -4.45 7.40
C LEU A 60 10.36 -4.43 8.56
N ALA A 61 9.16 -3.88 8.35
CA ALA A 61 8.09 -3.84 9.36
C ALA A 61 7.32 -5.17 9.43
N GLY A 62 7.62 -6.12 8.55
CA GLY A 62 6.92 -7.40 8.44
C GLY A 62 5.67 -7.36 7.58
N HIS A 63 5.49 -6.31 6.76
CA HIS A 63 4.34 -6.11 5.88
C HIS A 63 4.74 -6.30 4.42
N SER A 64 3.80 -6.69 3.56
CA SER A 64 4.02 -6.55 2.11
C SER A 64 3.86 -5.09 1.70
N PHE A 65 4.44 -4.70 0.57
CA PHE A 65 4.36 -3.30 0.13
C PHE A 65 2.93 -2.91 -0.29
N GLU A 66 2.22 -3.80 -0.98
CA GLU A 66 0.83 -3.59 -1.34
C GLU A 66 -0.10 -3.55 -0.12
N HIS A 67 0.26 -4.15 1.02
CA HIS A 67 -0.49 -4.00 2.27
C HIS A 67 -0.48 -2.54 2.75
N GLU A 68 0.72 -1.94 2.88
CA GLU A 68 0.88 -0.57 3.34
C GLU A 68 0.22 0.43 2.37
N LEU A 69 0.34 0.18 1.06
CA LEU A 69 -0.32 0.99 0.03
C LEU A 69 -1.86 0.88 0.07
N ALA A 70 -2.40 -0.33 0.23
CA ALA A 70 -3.84 -0.54 0.34
C ALA A 70 -4.43 0.14 1.58
N LEU A 71 -3.71 0.06 2.71
CA LEU A 71 -4.11 0.72 3.96
C LEU A 71 -4.07 2.25 3.81
N ALA A 72 -2.96 2.80 3.30
CA ALA A 72 -2.83 4.24 3.09
C ALA A 72 -3.86 4.77 2.09
N GLY A 73 -4.11 4.05 0.99
CA GLY A 73 -5.17 4.39 0.04
C GLY A 73 -6.56 4.40 0.68
N SER A 74 -6.89 3.38 1.47
CA SER A 74 -8.19 3.26 2.15
C SER A 74 -8.41 4.34 3.22
N LEU A 75 -7.34 4.80 3.86
CA LEU A 75 -7.35 5.89 4.84
C LEU A 75 -7.22 7.28 4.19
N GLY A 76 -7.09 7.34 2.87
CA GLY A 76 -6.86 8.58 2.12
C GLY A 76 -5.53 9.25 2.45
N LEU A 77 -4.52 8.50 2.92
CA LEU A 77 -3.21 8.98 3.32
C LEU A 77 -2.12 8.78 2.27
N LEU A 78 -2.36 8.04 1.19
CA LEU A 78 -1.35 7.83 0.14
C LEU A 78 -0.92 9.17 -0.47
N GLY A 79 0.36 9.51 -0.33
CA GLY A 79 0.96 10.74 -0.88
C GLY A 79 1.94 10.47 -2.01
N SER A 80 2.96 9.68 -1.73
CA SER A 80 4.05 9.32 -2.65
C SER A 80 4.60 7.93 -2.31
N ILE A 81 5.49 7.41 -3.13
CA ILE A 81 6.22 6.17 -2.85
C ILE A 81 7.71 6.33 -3.10
N ASP A 82 8.48 5.55 -2.34
CA ASP A 82 9.87 5.22 -2.65
C ASP A 82 9.95 3.79 -3.15
N MET A 83 10.34 3.67 -4.41
CA MET A 83 10.36 2.42 -5.14
C MET A 83 11.76 1.86 -5.15
N ASN A 84 12.04 1.07 -4.13
CA ASN A 84 13.24 0.28 -3.99
C ASN A 84 12.87 -1.17 -3.71
N ARG A 85 13.83 -1.94 -3.20
CA ARG A 85 13.57 -3.20 -2.55
C ARG A 85 14.63 -3.55 -1.54
N ASN A 86 14.23 -4.39 -0.59
CA ASN A 86 15.15 -5.08 0.30
C ASN A 86 15.40 -6.54 -0.08
N ASP A 87 16.39 -7.14 0.58
CA ASP A 87 16.68 -8.55 0.49
C ASP A 87 15.95 -9.27 1.63
N TYR A 88 15.06 -10.22 1.30
CA TYR A 88 14.21 -10.90 2.28
C TYR A 88 15.00 -11.72 3.33
N GLN A 89 16.27 -12.03 3.08
CA GLN A 89 17.13 -12.75 4.02
C GLN A 89 17.99 -11.80 4.86
N SER A 90 17.95 -10.50 4.57
CA SER A 90 18.76 -9.46 5.21
C SER A 90 17.85 -8.49 5.97
N GLY A 91 17.85 -8.56 7.30
CA GLY A 91 16.98 -7.75 8.16
C GLY A 91 17.40 -6.28 8.34
N TRP A 92 17.95 -5.65 7.30
CA TRP A 92 18.37 -4.24 7.28
C TRP A 92 18.10 -3.62 5.92
N ASP A 93 18.23 -2.30 5.84
CA ASP A 93 17.94 -1.56 4.63
C ASP A 93 19.04 -1.64 3.57
N THR A 94 18.73 -2.25 2.44
CA THR A 94 19.67 -2.50 1.34
C THR A 94 19.53 -1.51 0.18
N ASP A 95 18.41 -0.81 0.10
CA ASP A 95 18.05 0.23 -0.88
C ASP A 95 18.38 -0.20 -2.31
N GLN A 96 17.97 -1.41 -2.69
CA GLN A 96 18.23 -1.93 -4.04
C GLN A 96 17.19 -1.40 -5.02
N PHE A 97 17.58 -1.18 -6.28
CA PHE A 97 16.61 -0.89 -7.33
C PHE A 97 15.60 -2.04 -7.48
N PRO A 98 14.33 -1.74 -7.79
CA PRO A 98 13.30 -2.76 -8.00
C PRO A 98 13.69 -3.65 -9.20
N ASN A 99 13.47 -4.95 -9.07
CA ASN A 99 13.79 -5.93 -10.12
C ASN A 99 12.65 -6.93 -10.39
N SER A 100 11.50 -6.75 -9.74
CA SER A 100 10.36 -7.69 -9.79
C SER A 100 9.13 -7.00 -10.37
N VAL A 101 8.77 -7.35 -11.61
CA VAL A 101 7.51 -6.92 -12.22
C VAL A 101 6.28 -7.42 -11.42
N PRO A 102 6.23 -8.67 -10.92
CA PRO A 102 5.11 -9.13 -10.09
C PRO A 102 4.86 -8.25 -8.85
N GLU A 103 5.90 -7.92 -8.09
CA GLU A 103 5.77 -7.10 -6.87
C GLU A 103 5.36 -5.66 -7.21
N THR A 104 6.00 -5.05 -8.22
CA THR A 104 5.68 -3.68 -8.64
C THR A 104 4.28 -3.57 -9.25
N ALA A 105 3.78 -4.61 -9.93
CA ALA A 105 2.42 -4.63 -10.43
C ALA A 105 1.37 -4.60 -9.31
N LEU A 106 1.59 -5.34 -8.21
CA LEU A 106 0.69 -5.29 -7.05
C LEU A 106 0.74 -3.93 -6.35
N ALA A 107 1.93 -3.34 -6.22
CA ALA A 107 2.08 -2.00 -5.66
C ALA A 107 1.32 -0.95 -6.49
N TYR A 108 1.54 -0.92 -7.81
CA TYR A 108 0.84 0.02 -8.69
C TYR A 108 -0.66 -0.25 -8.78
N TYR A 109 -1.11 -1.50 -8.59
CA TYR A 109 -2.55 -1.81 -8.55
C TYR A 109 -3.23 -1.07 -7.39
N GLU A 110 -2.63 -1.05 -6.20
CA GLU A 110 -3.16 -0.32 -5.05
C GLU A 110 -3.03 1.20 -5.21
N VAL A 111 -1.94 1.70 -5.80
CA VAL A 111 -1.80 3.13 -6.15
C VAL A 111 -2.91 3.57 -7.12
N LEU A 112 -3.17 2.81 -8.18
CA LEU A 112 -4.22 3.12 -9.15
C LEU A 112 -5.61 3.05 -8.53
N LYS A 113 -5.87 2.06 -7.66
CA LYS A 113 -7.14 1.96 -6.90
C LYS A 113 -7.37 3.14 -5.97
N ALA A 114 -6.31 3.72 -5.42
CA ALA A 114 -6.37 4.94 -4.61
C ALA A 114 -6.57 6.22 -5.44
N GLY A 115 -6.61 6.13 -6.78
CA GLY A 115 -6.79 7.26 -7.69
C GLY A 115 -5.49 7.82 -8.29
N GLY A 116 -4.35 7.16 -8.06
CA GLY A 116 -3.04 7.60 -8.54
C GLY A 116 -2.43 8.73 -7.69
N PHE A 117 -1.22 9.16 -8.08
CA PHE A 117 -0.54 10.26 -7.41
C PHE A 117 -1.08 11.63 -7.85
N THR A 118 -1.08 12.57 -6.91
CA THR A 118 -1.45 13.98 -7.16
C THR A 118 -0.22 14.88 -7.14
N THR A 119 0.44 15.00 -5.98
CA THR A 119 1.66 15.79 -5.79
C THR A 119 2.92 14.95 -5.59
N GLY A 120 2.75 13.65 -5.31
CA GLY A 120 3.85 12.69 -5.18
C GLY A 120 4.19 12.00 -6.49
N GLY A 121 4.97 10.93 -6.40
CA GLY A 121 5.36 10.13 -7.56
C GLY A 121 6.11 8.87 -7.15
N THR A 122 6.86 8.33 -8.10
CA THR A 122 7.76 7.20 -7.89
C THR A 122 9.19 7.71 -7.76
N ASN A 123 9.67 7.91 -6.53
CA ASN A 123 11.07 8.21 -6.29
C ASN A 123 11.90 6.91 -6.22
N PHE A 124 13.14 6.95 -6.70
CA PHE A 124 14.08 5.85 -6.55
C PHE A 124 14.98 6.13 -5.36
N ASP A 125 14.50 5.85 -4.14
CA ASP A 125 15.36 5.79 -2.97
C ASP A 125 16.18 4.49 -2.98
N SER A 126 17.13 4.45 -3.91
CA SER A 126 17.90 3.27 -4.27
C SER A 126 19.33 3.66 -4.56
N LYS A 127 20.25 2.75 -4.26
CA LYS A 127 21.68 2.90 -4.54
C LYS A 127 22.21 1.79 -5.43
N VAL A 128 23.23 2.11 -6.21
CA VAL A 128 24.06 1.08 -6.86
C VAL A 128 24.74 0.22 -5.78
N ARG A 129 25.10 -1.01 -6.13
CA ARG A 129 25.76 -1.90 -5.17
C ARG A 129 27.17 -1.41 -4.89
N ARG A 130 27.70 -1.72 -3.72
CA ARG A 130 29.08 -1.32 -3.33
C ARG A 130 30.14 -1.74 -4.36
N GLN A 131 29.90 -2.82 -5.11
CA GLN A 131 30.81 -3.36 -6.13
C GLN A 131 30.43 -2.95 -7.57
N SER A 132 29.33 -2.21 -7.76
CA SER A 132 28.98 -1.54 -9.01
C SER A 132 29.68 -0.18 -9.01
N LEU A 133 30.88 -0.14 -9.58
CA LEU A 133 31.84 0.95 -9.43
C LEU A 133 31.94 1.83 -10.67
N ASP A 134 31.44 1.36 -11.81
CA ASP A 134 31.57 2.08 -13.06
C ASP A 134 30.43 3.10 -13.18
N PRO A 135 30.69 4.33 -13.68
CA PRO A 135 29.64 5.35 -13.79
C PRO A 135 28.41 4.91 -14.59
N GLU A 136 28.58 3.98 -15.53
CA GLU A 136 27.48 3.39 -16.31
C GLU A 136 26.52 2.55 -15.47
N ASP A 137 26.97 1.98 -14.35
CA ASP A 137 26.11 1.22 -13.44
C ASP A 137 24.98 2.08 -12.86
N LEU A 138 25.24 3.37 -12.62
CA LEU A 138 24.20 4.29 -12.15
C LEU A 138 23.08 4.46 -13.18
N ILE A 139 23.45 4.57 -14.45
CA ILE A 139 22.49 4.71 -15.54
C ILE A 139 21.73 3.40 -15.75
N LEU A 140 22.45 2.26 -15.79
CA LEU A 140 21.85 0.93 -15.94
C LEU A 140 20.86 0.63 -14.82
N ALA A 141 21.19 0.97 -13.58
CA ALA A 141 20.33 0.73 -12.43
C ALA A 141 19.02 1.52 -12.51
N HIS A 142 19.08 2.81 -12.86
CA HIS A 142 17.87 3.64 -13.03
C HIS A 142 17.03 3.19 -14.22
N VAL A 143 17.65 2.92 -15.38
CA VAL A 143 16.93 2.43 -16.56
C VAL A 143 16.21 1.11 -16.25
N GLY A 144 16.90 0.17 -15.61
CA GLY A 144 16.31 -1.10 -15.19
C GLY A 144 15.16 -0.92 -14.21
N GLY A 145 15.32 -0.06 -13.20
CA GLY A 145 14.27 0.26 -12.24
C GLY A 145 13.05 0.89 -12.90
N MET A 146 13.26 1.87 -13.79
CA MET A 146 12.21 2.53 -14.57
C MET A 146 11.45 1.55 -15.48
N ASP A 147 12.16 0.64 -16.16
CA ASP A 147 11.54 -0.37 -17.02
C ASP A 147 10.69 -1.36 -16.21
N VAL A 148 11.18 -1.83 -15.06
CA VAL A 148 10.41 -2.69 -14.15
C VAL A 148 9.16 -1.97 -13.66
N CYS A 149 9.28 -0.71 -13.23
CA CYS A 149 8.13 0.08 -12.82
C CYS A 149 7.12 0.30 -13.95
N ALA A 150 7.59 0.61 -15.15
CA ALA A 150 6.72 0.84 -16.31
C ALA A 150 5.99 -0.44 -16.72
N ALA A 151 6.65 -1.60 -16.67
CA ALA A 151 6.04 -2.90 -16.90
C ALA A 151 4.99 -3.22 -15.82
N GLY A 152 5.32 -3.03 -14.55
CA GLY A 152 4.41 -3.22 -13.41
C GLY A 152 3.17 -2.33 -13.50
N LEU A 153 3.34 -1.03 -13.79
CA LEU A 153 2.25 -0.08 -13.96
C LEU A 153 1.31 -0.48 -15.10
N LYS A 154 1.86 -0.91 -16.25
CA LYS A 154 1.04 -1.38 -17.38
C LYS A 154 0.25 -2.65 -17.02
N ALA A 155 0.87 -3.60 -16.32
CA ALA A 155 0.18 -4.80 -15.86
C ALA A 155 -0.94 -4.46 -14.87
N ALA A 156 -0.66 -3.58 -13.90
CA ALA A 156 -1.63 -3.08 -12.92
C ALA A 156 -2.83 -2.38 -13.58
N ALA A 157 -2.56 -1.49 -14.54
CA ALA A 157 -3.61 -0.79 -15.29
C ALA A 157 -4.51 -1.77 -16.03
N ARG A 158 -3.96 -2.73 -16.79
CA ARG A 158 -4.74 -3.78 -17.47
C ARG A 158 -5.58 -4.59 -16.48
N MET A 159 -5.00 -4.96 -15.35
CA MET A 159 -5.66 -5.74 -14.30
C MET A 159 -6.86 -4.99 -13.70
N LEU A 160 -6.70 -3.69 -13.45
CA LEU A 160 -7.75 -2.83 -12.90
C LEU A 160 -8.84 -2.54 -13.93
N GLU A 161 -8.46 -2.25 -15.18
CA GLU A 161 -9.39 -2.01 -16.30
C GLU A 161 -10.24 -3.23 -16.65
N ASP A 162 -9.67 -4.44 -16.63
CA ASP A 162 -10.42 -5.70 -16.82
C ASP A 162 -11.37 -5.97 -15.64
N GLY A 163 -11.08 -5.44 -14.45
CA GLY A 163 -11.99 -5.41 -13.30
C GLY A 163 -12.32 -6.77 -12.68
N LYS A 164 -11.70 -7.87 -13.12
CA LYS A 164 -12.03 -9.23 -12.67
C LYS A 164 -11.74 -9.47 -11.19
N LEU A 165 -10.67 -8.88 -10.64
CA LEU A 165 -10.38 -8.95 -9.21
C LEU A 165 -11.44 -8.19 -8.40
N GLU A 166 -11.84 -7.01 -8.88
CA GLU A 166 -12.86 -6.18 -8.24
C GLU A 166 -14.26 -6.80 -8.31
N ALA A 167 -14.58 -7.46 -9.42
CA ALA A 167 -15.80 -8.25 -9.55
C ALA A 167 -15.82 -9.42 -8.55
N ALA A 168 -14.70 -10.15 -8.41
CA ALA A 168 -14.60 -11.24 -7.43
C ALA A 168 -14.70 -10.74 -5.98
N ARG A 169 -14.09 -9.57 -5.68
CA ARG A 169 -14.23 -8.90 -4.38
C ARG A 169 -15.68 -8.50 -4.12
N SER A 170 -16.33 -7.85 -5.07
CA SER A 170 -17.74 -7.42 -4.96
C SER A 170 -18.67 -8.62 -4.77
N GLU A 171 -18.50 -9.70 -5.52
CA GLU A 171 -19.27 -10.96 -5.37
C GLU A 171 -19.10 -11.57 -3.97
N ARG A 172 -17.90 -11.47 -3.39
CA ARG A 172 -17.60 -11.97 -2.04
C ARG A 172 -18.40 -11.20 -0.98
N TYR A 173 -18.50 -9.88 -1.12
CA TYR A 173 -19.14 -8.99 -0.13
C TYR A 173 -20.58 -8.59 -0.45
N ALA A 174 -21.18 -9.05 -1.56
CA ALA A 174 -22.55 -8.70 -1.98
C ALA A 174 -23.67 -8.91 -0.95
N GLY A 175 -23.43 -9.69 0.12
CA GLY A 175 -24.36 -9.82 1.24
C GLY A 175 -24.53 -8.53 2.06
N TRP A 176 -23.48 -7.70 2.15
CA TRP A 176 -23.49 -6.46 2.92
C TRP A 176 -24.38 -5.37 2.32
N ASP A 177 -24.62 -5.42 1.00
CA ASP A 177 -25.54 -4.49 0.31
C ASP A 177 -26.98 -4.62 0.82
N LYS A 178 -27.34 -5.80 1.36
CA LYS A 178 -28.67 -6.11 1.89
C LYS A 178 -28.73 -6.11 3.42
N ALA A 179 -27.60 -5.86 4.09
CA ALA A 179 -27.42 -6.05 5.52
C ALA A 179 -27.17 -4.72 6.28
N GLN A 180 -27.69 -3.62 5.73
CA GLN A 180 -27.51 -2.28 6.31
C GLN A 180 -28.21 -2.14 7.67
N ASP A 181 -29.26 -2.90 7.91
CA ASP A 181 -29.98 -3.02 9.19
C ASP A 181 -29.09 -3.59 10.30
N LEU A 182 -28.10 -4.44 9.97
CA LEU A 182 -27.18 -5.01 10.95
C LEU A 182 -26.30 -3.94 11.59
N LEU A 183 -25.88 -2.91 10.84
CA LEU A 183 -24.98 -1.86 11.32
C LEU A 183 -25.61 -0.96 12.37
N GLY A 184 -26.94 -0.90 12.42
CA GLY A 184 -27.70 -0.14 13.42
C GLY A 184 -28.27 -1.00 14.56
N SER A 185 -28.07 -2.32 14.53
CA SER A 185 -28.64 -3.26 15.51
C SER A 185 -27.72 -3.45 16.72
N ASP A 186 -28.31 -3.76 17.87
CA ASP A 186 -27.56 -4.21 19.04
C ASP A 186 -27.32 -5.73 19.04
N LEU A 187 -26.40 -6.19 19.88
CA LEU A 187 -26.04 -7.60 19.96
C LEU A 187 -27.21 -8.50 20.37
N ALA A 188 -28.14 -8.00 21.19
CA ALA A 188 -29.29 -8.78 21.65
C ALA A 188 -30.27 -9.05 20.50
N THR A 189 -30.54 -8.03 19.68
CA THR A 189 -31.38 -8.12 18.48
C THR A 189 -30.78 -9.08 17.46
N LEU A 190 -29.46 -8.99 17.24
CA LEU A 190 -28.75 -9.87 16.31
C LEU A 190 -28.76 -11.33 16.79
N ALA A 191 -28.49 -11.59 18.07
CA ALA A 191 -28.56 -12.94 18.64
C ALA A 191 -29.96 -13.55 18.49
N ALA A 192 -31.01 -12.81 18.86
CA ALA A 192 -32.39 -13.27 18.73
C ALA A 192 -32.78 -13.56 17.26
N ARG A 193 -32.24 -12.78 16.32
CA ARG A 193 -32.44 -13.02 14.88
C ARG A 193 -31.80 -14.34 14.43
N VAL A 194 -30.53 -14.58 14.80
CA VAL A 194 -29.82 -15.82 14.47
C VAL A 194 -30.59 -17.04 15.00
N GLU A 195 -31.04 -16.99 16.25
CA GLU A 195 -31.80 -18.08 16.88
C GLU A 195 -33.17 -18.30 16.23
N SER A 196 -33.93 -17.22 15.98
CA SER A 196 -35.31 -17.32 15.49
C SER A 196 -35.39 -17.69 14.00
N GLU A 197 -34.44 -17.22 13.19
CA GLU A 197 -34.34 -17.57 11.77
C GLU A 197 -33.53 -18.86 11.53
N GLY A 198 -32.86 -19.40 12.56
CA GLY A 198 -32.02 -20.60 12.44
C GLY A 198 -30.83 -20.38 11.49
N ILE A 199 -30.17 -19.22 11.58
CA ILE A 199 -29.09 -18.84 10.66
C ILE A 199 -27.86 -19.70 10.91
N GLU A 200 -27.51 -20.56 9.94
CA GLU A 200 -26.32 -21.42 9.96
C GLU A 200 -25.44 -21.12 8.73
N PRO A 201 -24.47 -20.17 8.84
CA PRO A 201 -23.66 -19.75 7.71
C PRO A 201 -22.83 -20.89 7.12
N GLN A 202 -22.93 -21.09 5.82
CA GLN A 202 -22.12 -22.09 5.13
C GLN A 202 -20.77 -21.50 4.67
N PRO A 203 -19.67 -22.26 4.77
CA PRO A 203 -18.37 -21.80 4.28
C PRO A 203 -18.43 -21.55 2.77
N ARG A 204 -17.86 -20.42 2.34
CA ARG A 204 -17.68 -20.06 0.93
C ARG A 204 -16.18 -20.08 0.61
N SER A 205 -15.80 -20.74 -0.47
CA SER A 205 -14.40 -20.79 -0.92
C SER A 205 -13.84 -19.38 -1.17
N GLY A 206 -12.63 -19.12 -0.66
CA GLY A 206 -11.90 -17.87 -0.91
C GLY A 206 -11.27 -17.77 -2.30
N ARG A 207 -11.14 -18.90 -3.02
CA ARG A 207 -10.61 -18.98 -4.40
C ARG A 207 -9.22 -18.36 -4.57
N GLN A 208 -8.37 -18.39 -3.54
CA GLN A 208 -7.08 -17.70 -3.54
C GLN A 208 -6.18 -18.12 -4.71
N GLU A 209 -6.00 -19.42 -4.94
CA GLU A 209 -5.14 -19.93 -6.02
C GLU A 209 -5.67 -19.52 -7.39
N ARG A 210 -6.99 -19.37 -7.55
CA ARG A 210 -7.60 -18.86 -8.78
C ARG A 210 -7.29 -17.38 -8.98
N LEU A 211 -7.30 -16.58 -7.91
CA LEU A 211 -7.01 -15.16 -7.96
C LEU A 211 -5.52 -14.89 -8.22
N GLU A 212 -4.63 -15.65 -7.59
CA GLU A 212 -3.19 -15.59 -7.84
C GLU A 212 -2.86 -15.97 -9.30
N ASN A 213 -3.46 -17.06 -9.80
CA ASN A 213 -3.33 -17.44 -11.21
C ASN A 213 -3.93 -16.40 -12.17
N LEU A 214 -4.93 -15.64 -11.74
CA LEU A 214 -5.50 -14.54 -12.53
C LEU A 214 -4.52 -13.36 -12.59
N VAL A 215 -3.92 -12.96 -11.46
CA VAL A 215 -2.89 -11.91 -11.40
C VAL A 215 -1.74 -12.26 -12.35
N ASN A 216 -1.25 -13.50 -12.31
CA ASN A 216 -0.15 -13.96 -13.15
C ASN A 216 -0.42 -13.88 -14.67
N ARG A 217 -1.70 -13.82 -15.10
CA ARG A 217 -2.05 -13.68 -16.53
C ARG A 217 -1.88 -12.25 -17.05
N TYR A 218 -1.71 -11.26 -16.18
CA TYR A 218 -1.48 -9.87 -16.57
C TYR A 218 0.00 -9.50 -16.60
N LEU A 219 0.87 -10.33 -16.05
CA LEU A 219 2.32 -10.10 -15.94
C LEU A 219 3.03 -10.37 -17.26
#